data_AF-A0A1V6KBD7-F1
#
_entry.id   AF-A0A1V6KBD7-F1
#
_cell.length_a   1.000
_cell.length_b   1.000
_cell.length_c   1.000
_cell.angle_alpha   90.00
_cell.angle_beta   90.00
_cell.angle_gamma   90.00
#
_symmetry.space_group_name_H-M   'P 1'
#
loop_
_entity.id
_entity.type
_entity.pdbx_description
1 polymer ?
#
loop_
_entity_poly.entity_id
_entity_poly.type
_entity_poly.pdbx_seq_one_letter_code
_entity_poly.pdbx_strand_id
1 'polypeptide(L)'
;MKKLIVLLLTIAMVGAVYAEEAPAPVLKWSGLLNTGFQYDNGTDSLYLKASRLRLNADYTNGDFGVHFRLQTNDATTTAFSITHAVVWGNLFNNMATFKAGLLNDAAWATPYNSFGSLDGKTGVQIQVKPIKGLNVGVFMPLDTTKLVPAGNVPKDMTFAGKYSISGIADVVAGLNLGVAPVTTEVYGSVNVTAIENLTAIVEADLTDISDIANTLALDEYASYAMGNLAVGAYLEQVFGSPFGWTIAPEVSYTIDKAEVGGSFTIASGSKWSIDPYATYTLNEKSTVKGYASYDDTSVFTFGVSLLFNF
;
A
#
# COMPACT_ATOMS: atom_id res chain seq x y z
N MET A 1 9.12 30.08 -8.47
CA MET A 1 8.10 29.01 -8.66
C MET A 1 8.13 28.39 -10.06
N LYS A 2 7.86 29.12 -11.15
CA LYS A 2 7.85 28.55 -12.53
C LYS A 2 9.17 27.84 -12.93
N LYS A 3 10.32 28.37 -12.51
CA LYS A 3 11.65 27.80 -12.79
C LYS A 3 11.96 26.51 -12.01
N LEU A 4 11.36 26.31 -10.84
CA LEU A 4 11.54 25.10 -10.03
C LEU A 4 10.74 23.91 -10.62
N ILE A 5 9.53 24.20 -11.12
CA ILE A 5 8.67 23.24 -11.82
C ILE A 5 9.35 22.74 -13.10
N VAL A 6 9.96 23.64 -13.88
CA VAL A 6 10.71 23.28 -15.09
C VAL A 6 11.96 22.45 -14.75
N LEU A 7 12.68 22.77 -13.68
CA LEU A 7 13.85 21.99 -13.23
C LEU A 7 13.44 20.58 -12.74
N LEU A 8 12.32 20.45 -12.03
CA LEU A 8 11.77 19.16 -11.60
C LEU A 8 11.27 18.33 -12.79
N LEU A 9 10.65 18.96 -13.79
CA LEU A 9 10.25 18.32 -15.05
C LEU A 9 11.45 17.82 -15.88
N THR A 10 12.63 18.43 -15.76
CA THR A 10 13.85 17.96 -16.44
C THR A 10 14.54 16.79 -15.74
N ILE A 11 14.35 16.62 -14.42
CA ILE A 11 14.86 15.46 -13.66
C ILE A 11 13.90 14.26 -13.79
N ALA A 12 12.64 14.54 -14.14
CA ALA A 12 11.51 13.65 -14.33
C ALA A 12 11.48 12.82 -15.63
N MET A 13 12.62 12.38 -16.18
CA MET A 13 12.62 11.60 -17.42
C MET A 13 13.36 10.25 -17.36
N VAL A 14 13.60 9.70 -16.17
CA VAL A 14 14.27 8.41 -16.02
C VAL A 14 13.36 7.44 -15.27
N GLY A 15 12.90 6.40 -15.98
CA GLY A 15 11.85 5.49 -15.52
C GLY A 15 12.15 4.78 -14.20
N ALA A 16 11.08 4.52 -13.45
CA ALA A 16 11.08 3.79 -12.19
C ALA A 16 11.37 2.30 -12.39
N VAL A 17 12.46 1.83 -11.79
CA VAL A 17 12.66 0.42 -11.40
C VAL A 17 13.37 0.49 -10.06
N TYR A 18 12.87 -0.22 -9.05
CA TYR A 18 13.50 -0.30 -7.74
C TYR A 18 14.99 -0.66 -7.87
N ALA A 19 15.89 0.04 -7.17
CA ALA A 19 17.34 -0.17 -7.34
C ALA A 19 17.80 -1.57 -6.88
N GLU A 20 17.04 -2.27 -6.03
CA GLU A 20 17.37 -3.63 -5.57
C GLU A 20 17.49 -4.66 -6.70
N GLU A 21 16.90 -4.39 -7.88
CA GLU A 21 16.90 -5.29 -9.04
C GLU A 21 17.70 -4.76 -10.26
N ALA A 22 18.34 -3.59 -10.13
CA ALA A 22 19.05 -2.95 -11.24
C ALA A 22 20.52 -3.41 -11.32
N PRO A 23 21.12 -3.50 -12.53
CA PRO A 23 22.52 -3.90 -12.68
C PRO A 23 23.45 -2.85 -12.07
N ALA A 24 23.95 -3.11 -10.86
CA ALA A 24 24.80 -2.20 -10.09
C ALA A 24 26.12 -1.83 -10.80
N PRO A 25 26.68 -0.63 -10.53
CA PRO A 25 26.17 0.44 -9.67
C PRO A 25 25.09 1.27 -10.38
N VAL A 26 24.04 1.65 -9.65
CA VAL A 26 22.93 2.41 -10.23
C VAL A 26 22.45 3.50 -9.28
N LEU A 27 22.27 4.71 -9.81
CA LEU A 27 21.51 5.79 -9.20
C LEU A 27 20.27 6.05 -10.05
N LYS A 28 19.08 6.02 -9.44
CA LYS A 28 17.81 6.33 -10.10
C LYS A 28 17.05 7.39 -9.33
N TRP A 29 16.34 8.19 -10.11
CA TRP A 29 15.35 9.13 -9.62
C TRP A 29 14.03 8.77 -10.28
N SER A 30 12.96 8.81 -9.51
CA SER A 30 11.61 8.69 -10.06
C SER A 30 10.66 9.59 -9.29
N GLY A 31 9.48 9.82 -9.83
CA GLY A 31 8.47 10.56 -9.08
C GLY A 31 7.07 10.36 -9.60
N LEU A 32 6.15 11.00 -8.88
CA LEU A 32 4.73 10.96 -9.14
C LEU A 32 4.13 12.32 -8.82
N LEU A 33 3.28 12.80 -9.71
CA LEU A 33 2.34 13.90 -9.47
C LEU A 33 0.92 13.36 -9.64
N ASN A 34 0.16 13.30 -8.56
CA ASN A 34 -1.28 13.07 -8.59
C ASN A 34 -1.97 14.37 -8.20
N THR A 35 -2.78 14.94 -9.07
CA THR A 35 -3.50 16.20 -8.83
C THR A 35 -4.89 16.14 -9.44
N GLY A 36 -5.70 17.17 -9.27
CA GLY A 36 -7.06 17.15 -9.79
C GLY A 36 -7.95 18.22 -9.18
N PHE A 37 -9.23 18.16 -9.52
CA PHE A 37 -10.27 18.97 -8.91
C PHE A 37 -11.43 18.07 -8.47
N GLN A 38 -12.14 18.51 -7.45
CA GLN A 38 -13.31 17.85 -6.91
C GLN A 38 -14.37 18.88 -6.58
N TYR A 39 -15.60 18.60 -6.98
CA TYR A 39 -16.81 19.28 -6.54
C TYR A 39 -17.52 18.42 -5.51
N ASP A 40 -18.09 19.09 -4.52
CA ASP A 40 -18.86 18.49 -3.43
C ASP A 40 -20.15 19.29 -3.24
N ASN A 41 -21.31 18.65 -3.38
CA ASN A 41 -22.60 19.32 -3.25
C ASN A 41 -23.00 19.60 -1.79
N GLY A 42 -22.45 18.89 -0.80
CA GLY A 42 -22.73 19.07 0.61
C GLY A 42 -22.13 20.37 1.13
N THR A 43 -21.01 20.80 0.53
CA THR A 43 -20.36 22.10 0.79
C THR A 43 -20.54 23.11 -0.34
N ASP A 44 -21.20 22.71 -1.43
CA ASP A 44 -21.35 23.46 -2.69
C ASP A 44 -20.05 24.14 -3.14
N SER A 45 -18.97 23.36 -3.21
CA SER A 45 -17.62 23.89 -3.42
C SER A 45 -16.84 23.08 -4.46
N LEU A 46 -16.13 23.79 -5.34
CA LEU A 46 -15.11 23.23 -6.23
C LEU A 46 -13.72 23.55 -5.67
N TYR A 47 -12.92 22.52 -5.42
CA TYR A 47 -11.58 22.67 -4.85
C TYR A 47 -10.56 21.78 -5.55
N LEU A 48 -9.28 22.11 -5.33
CA LEU A 48 -8.18 21.26 -5.76
C LEU A 48 -8.22 19.97 -4.94
N LYS A 49 -8.30 18.83 -5.62
CA LYS A 49 -8.19 17.52 -4.98
C LYS A 49 -6.84 17.41 -4.26
N ALA A 50 -6.80 16.61 -3.19
CA ALA A 50 -5.56 16.20 -2.53
C ALA A 50 -4.46 15.86 -3.54
N SER A 51 -3.51 16.79 -3.67
CA SER A 51 -2.45 16.71 -4.65
C SER A 51 -1.20 16.16 -3.98
N ARG A 52 -0.65 15.11 -4.57
CA ARG A 52 0.54 14.41 -4.09
C ARG A 52 1.66 14.59 -5.09
N LEU A 53 2.73 15.24 -4.66
CA LEU A 53 4.02 15.20 -5.33
C LEU A 53 4.93 14.25 -4.55
N ARG A 54 5.53 13.29 -5.25
CA ARG A 54 6.48 12.32 -4.74
C ARG A 54 7.77 12.37 -5.55
N LEU A 55 8.90 12.32 -4.85
CA LEU A 55 10.23 12.15 -5.43
C LEU A 55 10.92 10.99 -4.71
N ASN A 56 11.41 10.02 -5.47
CA ASN A 56 12.23 8.92 -4.98
C ASN A 56 13.66 9.08 -5.49
N ALA A 57 14.62 8.69 -4.64
CA ALA A 57 16.01 8.51 -4.98
C ALA A 57 16.46 7.13 -4.53
N ASP A 58 17.10 6.39 -5.42
CA ASP A 58 17.51 5.02 -5.19
C ASP A 58 18.95 4.83 -5.63
N TYR A 59 19.79 4.28 -4.76
CA TYR A 59 21.17 3.95 -5.09
C TYR A 59 21.52 2.53 -4.64
N THR A 60 22.28 1.80 -5.45
CA THR A 60 22.91 0.53 -5.05
C THR A 60 24.29 0.37 -5.66
N ASN A 61 25.17 -0.33 -4.93
CA ASN A 61 26.44 -0.85 -5.45
C ASN A 61 26.42 -2.38 -5.63
N GLY A 62 25.26 -3.03 -5.45
CA GLY A 62 25.06 -4.48 -5.58
C GLY A 62 24.93 -5.18 -4.22
N ASP A 63 25.79 -4.85 -3.26
CA ASP A 63 25.77 -5.43 -1.91
C ASP A 63 25.02 -4.57 -0.90
N PHE A 64 25.00 -3.26 -1.13
CA PHE A 64 24.35 -2.26 -0.29
C PHE A 64 23.59 -1.26 -1.14
N GLY A 65 22.61 -0.61 -0.53
CA GLY A 65 21.90 0.48 -1.18
C GLY A 65 21.18 1.38 -0.20
N VAL A 66 20.65 2.46 -0.76
CA VAL A 66 19.83 3.43 -0.04
C VAL A 66 18.61 3.79 -0.88
N HIS A 67 17.48 4.01 -0.20
CA HIS A 67 16.25 4.53 -0.78
C HIS A 67 15.79 5.74 0.02
N PHE A 68 15.37 6.78 -0.69
CA PHE A 68 14.81 7.99 -0.09
C PHE A 68 13.54 8.38 -0.82
N ARG A 69 12.49 8.73 -0.07
CA ARG A 69 11.23 9.25 -0.62
C ARG A 69 10.81 10.52 0.09
N LEU A 70 10.68 11.58 -0.69
CA LEU A 70 10.07 12.84 -0.29
C LEU A 70 8.64 12.93 -0.86
N GLN A 71 7.66 13.27 -0.04
CA GLN A 71 6.26 13.33 -0.47
C GLN A 71 5.46 14.43 0.24
N THR A 72 4.51 15.04 -0.45
CA THR A 72 3.45 15.87 0.15
C THR A 72 2.31 14.99 0.66
N ASN A 73 1.90 15.15 1.92
CA ASN A 73 0.93 14.25 2.56
C ASN A 73 -0.52 14.71 2.46
N ASP A 74 -0.78 15.99 2.12
CA ASP A 74 -2.15 16.52 2.16
C ASP A 74 -2.44 17.62 1.13
N ALA A 75 -3.71 17.78 0.77
CA ALA A 75 -4.25 18.70 -0.24
C ALA A 75 -3.92 20.19 0.00
N THR A 76 -3.74 20.54 1.27
CA THR A 76 -3.72 21.92 1.75
C THR A 76 -2.34 22.36 2.23
N THR A 77 -1.37 21.46 2.32
CA THR A 77 -0.04 21.76 2.84
C THR A 77 1.02 21.66 1.75
N THR A 78 1.87 22.69 1.64
CA THR A 78 3.09 22.66 0.82
C THR A 78 4.24 21.94 1.53
N ALA A 79 3.98 21.33 2.69
CA ALA A 79 4.97 20.68 3.50
C ALA A 79 5.35 19.34 2.88
N PHE A 80 6.62 19.21 2.54
CA PHE A 80 7.21 17.93 2.19
C PHE A 80 7.56 17.16 3.47
N SER A 81 7.28 15.87 3.46
CA SER A 81 7.71 14.93 4.49
C SER A 81 8.61 13.88 3.87
N ILE A 82 9.58 13.42 4.66
CA ILE A 82 10.35 12.22 4.32
C ILE A 82 9.44 11.05 4.69
N THR A 83 8.99 10.32 3.68
CA THR A 83 8.12 9.15 3.87
C THR A 83 8.94 7.87 3.91
N HIS A 84 10.09 7.81 3.22
CA HIS A 84 11.08 6.75 3.35
C HIS A 84 12.49 7.31 3.44
N ALA A 85 13.32 6.64 4.23
CA ALA A 85 14.76 6.87 4.33
C ALA A 85 15.39 5.55 4.81
N VAL A 86 15.75 4.70 3.87
CA VAL A 86 16.18 3.32 4.12
C VAL A 86 17.62 3.16 3.68
N VAL A 87 18.40 2.47 4.50
CA VAL A 87 19.65 1.84 4.09
C VAL A 87 19.46 0.33 4.15
N TRP A 88 20.00 -0.39 3.18
CA TRP A 88 19.94 -1.85 3.15
C TRP A 88 21.28 -2.45 2.76
N GLY A 89 21.46 -3.73 3.10
CA GLY A 89 22.62 -4.49 2.65
C GLY A 89 22.45 -6.00 2.81
N ASN A 90 23.26 -6.74 2.06
CA ASN A 90 23.30 -8.19 2.12
C ASN A 90 24.23 -8.67 3.26
N LEU A 91 23.79 -9.67 3.99
CA LEU A 91 24.54 -10.34 5.06
C LEU A 91 24.85 -11.79 4.68
N PHE A 92 25.88 -12.34 5.32
CA PHE A 92 26.21 -13.77 5.28
C PHE A 92 26.27 -14.33 3.85
N ASN A 93 27.07 -13.74 2.96
CA ASN A 93 27.18 -14.14 1.55
C ASN A 93 25.81 -14.20 0.83
N ASN A 94 25.01 -13.14 0.95
CA ASN A 94 23.69 -13.03 0.34
C ASN A 94 22.62 -13.98 0.91
N MET A 95 22.80 -14.55 2.10
CA MET A 95 21.76 -15.37 2.73
C MET A 95 20.65 -14.55 3.39
N ALA A 96 20.96 -13.32 3.80
CA ALA A 96 19.98 -12.41 4.39
C ALA A 96 20.18 -10.99 3.90
N THR A 97 19.16 -10.16 4.07
CA THR A 97 19.20 -8.72 3.83
C THR A 97 18.80 -8.02 5.11
N PHE A 98 19.52 -6.98 5.49
CA PHE A 98 19.09 -6.05 6.53
C PHE A 98 18.57 -4.77 5.89
N LYS A 99 17.57 -4.15 6.51
CA LYS A 99 17.08 -2.81 6.20
C LYS A 99 17.00 -2.01 7.49
N ALA A 100 17.34 -0.72 7.45
CA ALA A 100 17.25 0.16 8.61
C ALA A 100 16.82 1.57 8.21
N GLY A 101 16.03 2.21 9.06
CA GLY A 101 15.54 3.58 8.88
C GLY A 101 14.02 3.62 8.78
N LEU A 102 13.50 4.54 7.98
CA LEU A 102 12.07 4.67 7.69
C LEU A 102 11.74 3.82 6.46
N LEU A 103 11.26 2.61 6.72
CA LEU A 103 11.20 1.46 5.79
C LEU A 103 10.18 1.65 4.66
N ASN A 104 10.35 0.85 3.60
CA ASN A 104 9.53 0.80 2.38
C ASN A 104 9.22 -0.65 1.96
N ASP A 105 9.01 -1.53 2.95
CA ASP A 105 8.98 -2.98 2.74
C ASP A 105 7.57 -3.55 2.95
N ALA A 106 7.11 -4.37 2.00
CA ALA A 106 5.82 -5.04 2.04
C ALA A 106 5.97 -6.55 1.78
N ALA A 107 7.16 -7.13 2.08
CA ALA A 107 7.46 -8.52 1.74
C ALA A 107 6.56 -9.54 2.47
N TRP A 108 5.98 -9.15 3.61
CA TRP A 108 5.06 -9.95 4.42
C TRP A 108 3.66 -9.38 4.40
N ALA A 109 3.24 -8.86 3.26
CA ALA A 109 1.92 -8.30 3.04
C ALA A 109 1.33 -8.79 1.72
N THR A 110 0.00 -8.85 1.63
CA THR A 110 -0.69 -9.03 0.35
C THR A 110 -0.82 -7.68 -0.36
N PRO A 111 -1.15 -7.65 -1.67
CA PRO A 111 -1.36 -6.40 -2.38
C PRO A 111 -2.69 -5.68 -2.03
N TYR A 112 -3.52 -6.24 -1.14
CA TYR A 112 -4.84 -5.70 -0.82
C TYR A 112 -4.79 -4.79 0.43
N ASN A 113 -5.16 -5.28 1.62
CA ASN A 113 -5.14 -4.48 2.85
C ASN A 113 -3.77 -4.40 3.50
N SER A 114 -2.82 -5.18 2.97
CA SER A 114 -1.41 -5.05 3.28
C SER A 114 -1.08 -5.28 4.77
N PHE A 115 -1.80 -6.17 5.44
CA PHE A 115 -1.44 -6.60 6.80
C PHE A 115 0.00 -7.13 6.81
N GLY A 116 0.78 -6.73 7.82
CA GLY A 116 2.22 -7.02 7.87
C GLY A 116 3.11 -6.10 7.04
N SER A 117 2.56 -5.08 6.37
CA SER A 117 3.36 -4.07 5.66
C SER A 117 4.19 -3.22 6.64
N LEU A 118 5.45 -3.05 6.30
CA LEU A 118 6.40 -2.20 7.00
C LEU A 118 6.64 -0.87 6.25
N ASP A 119 5.85 -0.56 5.21
CA ASP A 119 5.92 0.71 4.48
C ASP A 119 5.66 1.88 5.44
N GLY A 120 6.62 2.82 5.53
CA GLY A 120 6.57 3.95 6.44
C GLY A 120 6.83 3.63 7.92
N LYS A 121 7.20 2.40 8.30
CA LYS A 121 7.57 2.06 9.68
C LYS A 121 9.04 2.40 9.95
N THR A 122 9.34 2.99 11.11
CA THR A 122 10.73 3.27 11.52
C THR A 122 11.29 2.09 12.30
N GLY A 123 12.41 1.53 11.86
CA GLY A 123 13.06 0.44 12.59
C GLY A 123 14.20 -0.25 11.86
N VAL A 124 14.48 -1.48 12.30
CA VAL A 124 15.45 -2.39 11.69
C VAL A 124 14.76 -3.69 11.32
N GLN A 125 14.97 -4.15 10.10
CA GLN A 125 14.47 -5.42 9.58
C GLN A 125 15.65 -6.32 9.21
N ILE A 126 15.54 -7.60 9.52
CA ILE A 126 16.40 -8.65 8.98
C ILE A 126 15.50 -9.68 8.30
N GLN A 127 15.79 -9.98 7.05
CA GLN A 127 15.01 -10.88 6.22
C GLN A 127 15.93 -11.93 5.60
N VAL A 128 15.59 -13.21 5.78
CA VAL A 128 16.27 -14.31 5.09
C VAL A 128 15.86 -14.28 3.63
N LYS A 129 16.83 -14.34 2.70
CA LYS A 129 16.50 -14.38 1.26
C LYS A 129 15.68 -15.63 0.97
N PRO A 130 14.70 -15.58 0.03
CA PRO A 130 13.76 -16.67 -0.16
C PRO A 130 14.46 -18.03 -0.41
N ILE A 131 14.16 -19.04 0.41
CA ILE A 131 14.63 -20.41 0.23
C ILE A 131 13.44 -21.25 -0.24
N LYS A 132 13.44 -21.66 -1.52
CA LYS A 132 12.35 -22.45 -2.11
C LYS A 132 10.95 -21.82 -1.88
N GLY A 133 10.86 -20.50 -2.05
CA GLY A 133 9.62 -19.74 -1.84
C GLY A 133 9.34 -19.31 -0.40
N LEU A 134 10.10 -19.79 0.59
CA LEU A 134 9.97 -19.34 1.98
C LEU A 134 10.83 -18.09 2.22
N ASN A 135 10.18 -17.01 2.60
CA ASN A 135 10.78 -15.77 3.07
C ASN A 135 10.38 -15.54 4.52
N VAL A 136 11.33 -15.32 5.42
CA VAL A 136 11.06 -15.08 6.84
C VAL A 136 11.96 -13.98 7.36
N GLY A 137 11.54 -13.33 8.43
CA GLY A 137 12.40 -12.40 9.10
C GLY A 137 11.80 -11.81 10.35
N VAL A 138 12.44 -10.74 10.77
CA VAL A 138 12.12 -10.03 11.99
C VAL A 138 12.24 -8.54 11.76
N PHE A 139 11.33 -7.79 12.35
CA PHE A 139 11.34 -6.34 12.41
C PHE A 139 11.37 -5.89 13.86
N MET A 140 12.18 -4.88 14.13
CA MET A 140 12.31 -4.23 15.42
C MET A 140 11.98 -2.74 15.22
N PRO A 141 10.87 -2.25 15.76
CA PRO A 141 10.53 -0.84 15.69
C PRO A 141 11.53 -0.01 16.50
N LEU A 142 11.80 1.20 16.01
CA LEU A 142 12.60 2.19 16.71
C LEU A 142 11.74 3.45 16.91
N ASP A 143 11.35 3.71 18.15
CA ASP A 143 10.70 4.96 18.52
C ASP A 143 11.77 6.01 18.85
N THR A 144 11.94 6.99 17.97
CA THR A 144 12.89 8.10 18.16
C THR A 144 12.30 9.24 19.00
N THR A 145 11.02 9.16 19.36
CA THR A 145 10.29 10.20 20.10
C THR A 145 10.22 9.93 21.60
N LYS A 146 10.55 8.71 22.04
CA LYS A 146 10.53 8.31 23.45
C LYS A 146 11.83 7.58 23.83
N LEU A 147 12.27 7.79 25.07
CA LEU A 147 13.30 6.93 25.67
C LEU A 147 12.66 5.58 26.01
N VAL A 148 12.70 4.62 25.08
CA VAL A 148 12.31 3.24 25.36
C VAL A 148 13.48 2.57 26.09
N PRO A 149 13.29 2.06 27.32
CA PRO A 149 14.34 1.28 27.98
C PRO A 149 14.79 0.14 27.07
N ALA A 150 16.09 -0.07 26.91
CA ALA A 150 16.63 -1.07 25.97
C ALA A 150 16.04 -2.48 26.18
N GLY A 151 15.67 -2.84 27.42
CA GLY A 151 15.01 -4.12 27.74
C GLY A 151 13.55 -4.25 27.26
N ASN A 152 12.92 -3.17 26.80
CA ASN A 152 11.56 -3.19 26.24
C ASN A 152 11.55 -3.13 24.70
N VAL A 153 12.64 -2.73 24.05
CA VAL A 153 12.73 -2.72 22.58
C VAL A 153 12.52 -4.12 21.96
N PRO A 154 13.11 -5.21 22.48
CA PRO A 154 12.85 -6.55 21.94
C PRO A 154 11.42 -7.07 22.16
N LYS A 155 10.65 -6.42 23.04
CA LYS A 155 9.28 -6.84 23.37
C LYS A 155 8.26 -6.31 22.38
N ASP A 156 8.67 -5.44 21.45
CA ASP A 156 7.83 -4.85 20.40
C ASP A 156 8.22 -5.38 19.01
N MET A 157 8.85 -6.55 18.95
CA MET A 157 9.33 -7.12 17.70
C MET A 157 8.20 -7.82 16.93
N THR A 158 8.27 -7.70 15.61
CA THR A 158 7.43 -8.46 14.68
C THR A 158 8.24 -9.61 14.10
N PHE A 159 7.70 -10.82 14.15
CA PHE A 159 8.20 -11.99 13.45
C PHE A 159 7.21 -12.34 12.37
N ALA A 160 7.68 -12.48 11.13
CA ALA A 160 6.76 -12.75 10.02
C ALA A 160 7.43 -13.55 8.92
N GLY A 161 6.59 -14.14 8.08
CA GLY A 161 7.03 -14.88 6.93
C GLY A 161 5.97 -15.00 5.86
N LYS A 162 6.46 -15.21 4.65
CA LYS A 162 5.69 -15.49 3.45
C LYS A 162 6.19 -16.79 2.84
N TYR A 163 5.29 -17.71 2.53
CA TYR A 163 5.57 -18.91 1.77
C TYR A 163 4.83 -18.87 0.43
N SER A 164 5.60 -18.76 -0.64
CA SER A 164 5.09 -18.83 -2.01
C SER A 164 5.06 -20.28 -2.49
N ILE A 165 3.86 -20.87 -2.49
CA ILE A 165 3.59 -22.20 -3.04
C ILE A 165 3.48 -22.04 -4.56
N SER A 166 4.48 -22.53 -5.27
CA SER A 166 4.61 -22.35 -6.73
C SER A 166 3.33 -22.75 -7.47
N GLY A 167 2.74 -21.77 -8.18
CA GLY A 167 1.54 -21.96 -8.99
C GLY A 167 0.27 -22.24 -8.19
N ILE A 168 0.25 -21.97 -6.87
CA ILE A 168 -0.92 -22.24 -6.03
C ILE A 168 -1.34 -20.98 -5.27
N ALA A 169 -0.50 -20.51 -4.35
CA ALA A 169 -0.83 -19.40 -3.47
C ALA A 169 0.40 -18.84 -2.78
N ASP A 170 0.28 -17.60 -2.33
CA ASP A 170 1.14 -17.02 -1.31
C ASP A 170 0.43 -17.11 0.05
N VAL A 171 1.12 -17.62 1.07
CA VAL A 171 0.63 -17.64 2.45
C VAL A 171 1.53 -16.76 3.30
N VAL A 172 0.94 -15.87 4.08
CA VAL A 172 1.64 -14.95 4.97
C VAL A 172 1.15 -15.18 6.39
N ALA A 173 2.06 -15.08 7.35
CA ALA A 173 1.72 -15.03 8.76
C ALA A 173 2.71 -14.13 9.50
N GLY A 174 2.22 -13.44 10.53
CA GLY A 174 3.05 -12.65 11.41
C GLY A 174 2.52 -12.56 12.83
N LEU A 175 3.45 -12.32 13.75
CA LEU A 175 3.22 -12.11 15.16
C LEU A 175 3.97 -10.84 15.56
N ASN A 176 3.24 -9.83 15.97
CA ASN A 176 3.76 -8.63 16.59
C ASN A 176 3.58 -8.76 18.10
N LEU A 177 4.70 -8.78 18.84
CA LEU A 177 4.68 -9.08 20.25
C LEU A 177 4.04 -7.98 21.10
N GLY A 178 4.09 -6.72 20.65
CA GLY A 178 3.44 -5.56 21.25
C GLY A 178 3.82 -5.30 22.72
N VAL A 179 4.25 -4.07 23.05
CA VAL A 179 4.24 -3.61 24.44
C VAL A 179 3.18 -2.54 24.59
N ALA A 180 2.35 -2.67 25.64
CA ALA A 180 1.24 -1.78 25.93
C ALA A 180 1.56 -0.29 25.65
N PRO A 181 0.64 0.46 24.99
CA PRO A 181 -0.75 0.11 24.74
C PRO A 181 -0.98 -0.76 23.50
N VAL A 182 0.06 -1.12 22.74
CA VAL A 182 -0.04 -2.05 21.62
C VAL A 182 -0.17 -3.46 22.18
N THR A 183 -1.35 -4.05 22.01
CA THR A 183 -1.62 -5.45 22.34
C THR A 183 -0.94 -6.37 21.33
N THR A 184 -0.65 -7.60 21.75
CA THR A 184 -0.05 -8.61 20.87
C THR A 184 -0.96 -8.85 19.67
N GLU A 185 -0.43 -8.62 18.48
CA GLU A 185 -1.16 -8.69 17.21
C GLU A 185 -0.71 -9.94 16.43
N VAL A 186 -1.68 -10.67 15.87
CA VAL A 186 -1.44 -11.81 14.99
C VAL A 186 -2.19 -11.57 13.69
N TYR A 187 -1.47 -11.61 12.57
CA TYR A 187 -2.08 -11.52 11.27
C TYR A 187 -1.71 -12.72 10.40
N GLY A 188 -2.57 -13.01 9.45
CA GLY A 188 -2.34 -14.04 8.46
C GLY A 188 -3.13 -13.76 7.19
N SER A 189 -2.60 -14.19 6.06
CA SER A 189 -3.29 -14.04 4.80
C SER A 189 -2.92 -15.09 3.78
N VAL A 190 -3.81 -15.28 2.82
CA VAL A 190 -3.65 -16.17 1.68
C VAL A 190 -4.03 -15.41 0.42
N ASN A 191 -3.17 -15.42 -0.58
CA ASN A 191 -3.43 -14.91 -1.91
C ASN A 191 -3.31 -16.06 -2.93
N VAL A 192 -4.42 -16.44 -3.57
CA VAL A 192 -4.46 -17.52 -4.55
C VAL A 192 -3.87 -17.05 -5.88
N THR A 193 -2.91 -17.82 -6.40
CA THR A 193 -2.24 -17.56 -7.68
C THR A 193 -2.42 -18.70 -8.69
N ALA A 194 -3.17 -19.75 -8.31
CA ALA A 194 -3.35 -20.96 -9.10
C ALA A 194 -4.21 -20.79 -10.36
N ILE A 195 -5.11 -19.81 -10.36
CA ILE A 195 -6.13 -19.64 -11.39
C ILE A 195 -5.77 -18.39 -12.18
N GLU A 196 -5.55 -18.55 -13.47
CA GLU A 196 -5.29 -17.43 -14.37
C GLU A 196 -6.47 -16.45 -14.33
N ASN A 197 -6.16 -15.15 -14.30
CA ASN A 197 -7.11 -14.04 -14.24
C ASN A 197 -7.98 -13.97 -12.97
N LEU A 198 -7.75 -14.82 -11.96
CA LEU A 198 -8.37 -14.70 -10.64
C LEU A 198 -7.40 -14.05 -9.66
N THR A 199 -7.87 -13.04 -8.94
CA THR A 199 -7.28 -12.62 -7.66
C THR A 199 -8.23 -13.06 -6.57
N ALA A 200 -7.76 -13.86 -5.60
CA ALA A 200 -8.55 -14.22 -4.42
C ALA A 200 -7.68 -14.14 -3.19
N ILE A 201 -7.99 -13.20 -2.30
CA ILE A 201 -7.23 -12.86 -1.12
C ILE A 201 -8.15 -12.98 0.09
N VAL A 202 -7.66 -13.63 1.14
CA VAL A 202 -8.28 -13.61 2.47
C VAL A 202 -7.20 -13.19 3.45
N GLU A 203 -7.48 -12.19 4.24
CA GLU A 203 -6.62 -11.66 5.30
C GLU A 203 -7.38 -11.66 6.61
N ALA A 204 -6.65 -11.89 7.70
CA ALA A 204 -7.16 -11.84 9.05
C ALA A 204 -6.15 -11.09 9.91
N ASP A 205 -6.65 -10.23 10.78
CA ASP A 205 -5.86 -9.53 11.78
C ASP A 205 -6.54 -9.65 13.15
N LEU A 206 -5.74 -9.92 14.17
CA LEU A 206 -6.15 -10.09 15.56
C LEU A 206 -5.33 -9.14 16.40
N THR A 207 -5.87 -7.96 16.70
CA THR A 207 -5.11 -6.92 17.40
C THR A 207 -4.90 -7.22 18.89
N ASP A 208 -5.70 -8.10 19.50
CA ASP A 208 -5.48 -8.60 20.87
C ASP A 208 -5.86 -10.09 20.97
N ILE A 209 -4.85 -10.96 21.10
CA ILE A 209 -5.04 -12.41 21.26
C ILE A 209 -5.81 -12.79 22.54
N SER A 210 -5.88 -11.91 23.53
CA SER A 210 -6.65 -12.14 24.77
C SER A 210 -8.13 -11.80 24.64
N ASP A 211 -8.52 -11.03 23.62
CA ASP A 211 -9.89 -10.58 23.36
C ASP A 211 -10.32 -10.79 21.89
N ILE A 212 -10.06 -11.99 21.37
CA ILE A 212 -10.32 -12.38 19.96
C ILE A 212 -11.75 -12.03 19.51
N ALA A 213 -12.74 -12.17 20.40
CA ALA A 213 -14.14 -11.93 20.08
C ALA A 213 -14.45 -10.48 19.69
N ASN A 214 -13.59 -9.52 20.05
CA ASN A 214 -13.78 -8.10 19.80
C ASN A 214 -12.65 -7.46 18.96
N THR A 215 -11.62 -8.21 18.60
CA THR A 215 -10.43 -7.67 17.93
C THR A 215 -10.09 -8.34 16.60
N LEU A 216 -10.86 -9.37 16.20
CA LEU A 216 -10.71 -10.00 14.90
C LEU A 216 -11.27 -9.10 13.80
N ALA A 217 -10.44 -8.84 12.80
CA ALA A 217 -10.83 -8.31 11.49
C ALA A 217 -10.60 -9.38 10.42
N LEU A 218 -11.53 -9.51 9.49
CA LEU A 218 -11.41 -10.34 8.29
C LEU A 218 -11.61 -9.48 7.06
N ASP A 219 -10.71 -9.63 6.10
CA ASP A 219 -10.77 -8.95 4.81
C ASP A 219 -10.64 -9.95 3.68
N GLU A 220 -11.60 -9.90 2.76
CA GLU A 220 -11.69 -10.80 1.63
C GLU A 220 -11.78 -9.97 0.35
N TYR A 221 -10.96 -10.31 -0.64
CA TYR A 221 -11.04 -9.71 -1.96
C TYR A 221 -11.04 -10.81 -3.01
N ALA A 222 -12.03 -10.78 -3.90
CA ALA A 222 -12.07 -11.68 -5.04
C ALA A 222 -12.37 -10.89 -6.31
N SER A 223 -11.55 -11.06 -7.35
CA SER A 223 -11.81 -10.49 -8.67
C SER A 223 -11.42 -11.44 -9.79
N TYR A 224 -12.19 -11.42 -10.87
CA TYR A 224 -11.99 -12.27 -12.03
C TYR A 224 -12.03 -11.45 -13.31
N ALA A 225 -10.96 -11.54 -14.10
CA ALA A 225 -10.86 -10.87 -15.40
C ALA A 225 -11.25 -11.82 -16.55
N MET A 226 -12.26 -11.42 -17.31
CA MET A 226 -12.81 -12.07 -18.49
C MET A 226 -12.48 -11.24 -19.74
N GLY A 227 -11.20 -11.27 -20.13
CA GLY A 227 -10.71 -10.43 -21.23
C GLY A 227 -10.77 -8.95 -20.84
N ASN A 228 -11.61 -8.18 -21.53
CA ASN A 228 -11.76 -6.74 -21.27
C ASN A 228 -12.68 -6.42 -20.08
N LEU A 229 -13.46 -7.38 -19.58
CA LEU A 229 -14.36 -7.21 -18.44
C LEU A 229 -13.70 -7.76 -17.18
N ALA A 230 -13.67 -7.00 -16.08
CA ALA A 230 -13.34 -7.53 -14.76
C ALA A 230 -14.51 -7.31 -13.82
N VAL A 231 -14.77 -8.31 -12.97
CA VAL A 231 -15.74 -8.23 -11.88
C VAL A 231 -15.07 -8.63 -10.59
N GLY A 232 -15.43 -7.99 -9.50
CA GLY A 232 -14.90 -8.35 -8.20
C GLY A 232 -15.81 -7.91 -7.07
N ALA A 233 -15.39 -8.24 -5.87
CA ALA A 233 -15.96 -7.71 -4.65
C ALA A 233 -14.90 -7.74 -3.55
N TYR A 234 -15.00 -6.78 -2.65
CA TYR A 234 -14.39 -6.90 -1.34
C TYR A 234 -15.45 -7.09 -0.25
N LEU A 235 -15.06 -7.78 0.82
CA LEU A 235 -15.81 -7.95 2.04
C LEU A 235 -14.86 -7.68 3.22
N GLU A 236 -15.24 -6.76 4.08
CA GLU A 236 -14.58 -6.48 5.36
C GLU A 236 -15.54 -6.86 6.49
N GLN A 237 -15.03 -7.49 7.54
CA GLN A 237 -15.77 -7.83 8.74
C GLN A 237 -14.94 -7.48 9.98
N VAL A 238 -15.52 -6.70 10.89
CA VAL A 238 -14.91 -6.38 12.18
C VAL A 238 -15.77 -7.01 13.26
N PHE A 239 -15.21 -8.01 13.94
CA PHE A 239 -15.88 -8.76 14.99
C PHE A 239 -15.87 -7.97 16.30
N GLY A 240 -16.96 -8.09 17.04
CA GLY A 240 -17.16 -7.40 18.31
C GLY A 240 -18.61 -6.98 18.50
N SER A 241 -18.83 -6.10 19.48
CA SER A 241 -20.13 -5.51 19.74
C SER A 241 -20.05 -3.98 19.61
N PRO A 242 -20.56 -3.38 18.51
CA PRO A 242 -21.32 -4.02 17.43
C PRO A 242 -20.42 -4.75 16.41
N PHE A 243 -20.97 -5.78 15.78
CA PHE A 243 -20.36 -6.40 14.60
C PHE A 243 -20.46 -5.44 13.40
N GLY A 244 -19.33 -5.15 12.79
CA GLY A 244 -19.22 -4.31 11.59
C GLY A 244 -18.98 -5.16 10.34
N TRP A 245 -19.56 -4.74 9.22
CA TRP A 245 -19.28 -5.35 7.92
C TRP A 245 -19.42 -4.33 6.80
N THR A 246 -18.66 -4.54 5.72
CA THR A 246 -18.71 -3.77 4.48
C THR A 246 -18.58 -4.74 3.30
N ILE A 247 -19.40 -4.58 2.27
CA ILE A 247 -19.27 -5.30 1.00
C ILE A 247 -19.23 -4.25 -0.11
N ALA A 248 -18.28 -4.32 -1.04
CA ALA A 248 -18.39 -3.57 -2.29
C ALA A 248 -18.07 -4.44 -3.51
N PRO A 249 -19.10 -4.92 -4.23
CA PRO A 249 -18.94 -5.35 -5.61
C PRO A 249 -18.39 -4.22 -6.49
N GLU A 250 -17.56 -4.61 -7.44
CA GLU A 250 -16.97 -3.74 -8.45
C GLU A 250 -17.02 -4.39 -9.84
N VAL A 251 -17.08 -3.54 -10.85
CA VAL A 251 -16.99 -3.94 -12.25
C VAL A 251 -16.18 -2.92 -13.02
N SER A 252 -15.35 -3.39 -13.94
CA SER A 252 -14.64 -2.53 -14.89
C SER A 252 -14.62 -3.16 -16.28
N TYR A 253 -14.58 -2.31 -17.30
CA TYR A 253 -14.51 -2.71 -18.69
C TYR A 253 -13.51 -1.83 -19.44
N THR A 254 -12.54 -2.48 -20.10
CA THR A 254 -11.46 -1.82 -20.82
C THR A 254 -11.69 -1.82 -22.32
N ILE A 255 -11.55 -0.65 -22.95
CA ILE A 255 -11.63 -0.43 -24.39
C ILE A 255 -10.44 0.42 -24.80
N ASP A 256 -9.46 -0.18 -25.48
CA ASP A 256 -8.21 0.45 -25.89
C ASP A 256 -7.48 1.16 -24.73
N LYS A 257 -7.51 2.49 -24.72
CA LYS A 257 -6.90 3.35 -23.69
C LYS A 257 -7.87 3.75 -22.59
N ALA A 258 -9.14 3.41 -22.71
CA ALA A 258 -10.18 3.76 -21.75
C ALA A 258 -10.55 2.56 -20.88
N GLU A 259 -10.81 2.82 -19.61
CA GLU A 259 -11.43 1.88 -18.67
C GLU A 259 -12.63 2.59 -18.05
N VAL A 260 -13.80 1.96 -18.07
CA VAL A 260 -14.99 2.45 -17.38
C VAL A 260 -15.39 1.44 -16.32
N GLY A 261 -15.82 1.90 -15.16
CA GLY A 261 -16.17 1.00 -14.09
C GLY A 261 -16.88 1.70 -12.95
N GLY A 262 -17.03 0.96 -11.86
CA GLY A 262 -17.54 1.50 -10.61
C GLY A 262 -17.73 0.41 -9.59
N SER A 263 -17.93 0.84 -8.35
CA SER A 263 -18.30 -0.01 -7.23
C SER A 263 -19.64 0.42 -6.64
N PHE A 264 -20.27 -0.53 -5.95
CA PHE A 264 -21.41 -0.26 -5.09
C PHE A 264 -21.09 -0.80 -3.71
N THR A 265 -20.95 0.09 -2.72
CA THR A 265 -20.63 -0.29 -1.34
C THR A 265 -21.92 -0.37 -0.52
N ILE A 266 -22.07 -1.40 0.30
CA ILE A 266 -23.06 -1.47 1.37
C ILE A 266 -22.34 -1.86 2.65
N ALA A 267 -22.66 -1.20 3.76
CA ALA A 267 -22.09 -1.54 5.06
C ALA A 267 -23.14 -1.57 6.18
N SER A 268 -22.76 -2.16 7.30
CA SER A 268 -23.50 -2.11 8.56
C SER A 268 -23.93 -0.68 8.93
N GLY A 269 -25.10 -0.55 9.57
CA GLY A 269 -25.67 0.76 9.89
C GLY A 269 -26.35 1.45 8.71
N SER A 270 -26.77 0.70 7.69
CA SER A 270 -27.51 1.21 6.51
C SER A 270 -26.72 2.19 5.63
N LYS A 271 -25.39 2.12 5.68
CA LYS A 271 -24.51 2.94 4.84
C LYS A 271 -24.41 2.34 3.44
N TRP A 272 -24.35 3.19 2.41
CA TRP A 272 -24.12 2.75 1.04
C TRP A 272 -23.51 3.85 0.18
N SER A 273 -22.78 3.46 -0.88
CA SER A 273 -22.25 4.39 -1.89
C SER A 273 -22.23 3.76 -3.28
N ILE A 274 -22.35 4.59 -4.33
CA ILE A 274 -22.14 4.20 -5.72
C ILE A 274 -21.03 5.08 -6.29
N ASP A 275 -19.97 4.46 -6.80
CA ASP A 275 -18.72 5.14 -7.13
C ASP A 275 -18.28 4.86 -8.58
N PRO A 276 -18.94 5.44 -9.60
CA PRO A 276 -18.57 5.24 -10.99
C PRO A 276 -17.30 6.01 -11.35
N TYR A 277 -16.56 5.49 -12.32
CA TYR A 277 -15.38 6.14 -12.86
C TYR A 277 -15.13 5.83 -14.33
N ALA A 278 -14.33 6.69 -14.95
CA ALA A 278 -13.72 6.46 -16.25
C ALA A 278 -12.26 6.91 -16.21
N THR A 279 -11.35 6.01 -16.55
CA THR A 279 -9.91 6.28 -16.68
C THR A 279 -9.51 6.27 -18.15
N TYR A 280 -8.72 7.23 -18.57
CA TYR A 280 -8.09 7.28 -19.89
C TYR A 280 -6.57 7.35 -19.76
N THR A 281 -5.91 6.36 -20.34
CA THR A 281 -4.45 6.24 -20.36
C THR A 281 -3.88 7.04 -21.53
N LEU A 282 -3.23 8.16 -21.23
CA LEU A 282 -2.61 9.01 -22.24
C LEU A 282 -1.40 8.29 -22.85
N ASN A 283 -0.55 7.74 -21.98
CA ASN A 283 0.65 6.96 -22.28
C ASN A 283 1.02 6.09 -21.06
N GLU A 284 2.14 5.35 -21.14
CA GLU A 284 2.63 4.45 -20.08
C GLU A 284 2.89 5.13 -18.72
N LYS A 285 3.02 6.46 -18.70
CA LYS A 285 3.34 7.24 -17.50
C LYS A 285 2.20 8.13 -17.01
N SER A 286 1.14 8.31 -17.80
CA SER A 286 0.15 9.36 -17.54
C SER A 286 -1.29 8.90 -17.76
N THR A 287 -2.16 9.20 -16.80
CA THR A 287 -3.60 8.88 -16.86
C THR A 287 -4.46 10.05 -16.41
N VAL A 288 -5.70 10.06 -16.91
CA VAL A 288 -6.77 10.97 -16.49
C VAL A 288 -7.94 10.11 -15.99
N LYS A 289 -8.42 10.33 -14.77
CA LYS A 289 -9.57 9.62 -14.21
C LYS A 289 -10.68 10.61 -13.87
N GLY A 290 -11.83 10.51 -14.54
CA GLY A 290 -13.09 11.08 -14.05
C GLY A 290 -13.73 10.12 -13.05
N TYR A 291 -14.28 10.63 -11.97
CA TYR A 291 -14.98 9.83 -10.96
C TYR A 291 -16.13 10.62 -10.37
N ALA A 292 -17.12 9.90 -9.85
CA ALA A 292 -18.17 10.45 -9.02
C ALA A 292 -18.45 9.52 -7.84
N SER A 293 -19.12 10.04 -6.82
CA SER A 293 -19.63 9.26 -5.70
C SER A 293 -21.00 9.80 -5.30
N TYR A 294 -21.92 8.90 -4.95
CA TYR A 294 -23.20 9.23 -4.36
C TYR A 294 -23.50 8.27 -3.22
N ASP A 295 -23.87 8.78 -2.05
CA ASP A 295 -23.99 7.98 -0.82
C ASP A 295 -25.32 8.12 -0.08
N ASP A 296 -25.46 7.35 1.01
CA ASP A 296 -26.63 7.31 1.89
C ASP A 296 -26.97 8.64 2.56
N THR A 297 -26.03 9.59 2.59
CA THR A 297 -26.24 10.94 3.10
C THR A 297 -26.72 11.91 2.02
N SER A 298 -26.98 11.41 0.81
CA SER A 298 -27.34 12.21 -0.37
C SER A 298 -26.25 13.20 -0.81
N VAL A 299 -25.00 12.95 -0.40
CA VAL A 299 -23.85 13.71 -0.85
C VAL A 299 -23.44 13.18 -2.21
N PHE A 300 -23.28 14.09 -3.16
CA PHE A 300 -22.76 13.84 -4.48
C PHE A 300 -21.43 14.56 -4.64
N THR A 301 -20.41 13.80 -5.00
CA THR A 301 -19.11 14.35 -5.39
C THR A 301 -18.80 13.96 -6.83
N PHE A 302 -18.13 14.85 -7.56
CA PHE A 302 -17.49 14.49 -8.82
C PHE A 302 -16.10 15.08 -8.88
N GLY A 303 -15.19 14.42 -9.57
CA GLY A 303 -13.85 14.94 -9.73
C GLY A 303 -13.12 14.40 -10.93
N VAL A 304 -11.98 15.03 -11.19
CA VAL A 304 -11.00 14.58 -12.16
C VAL A 304 -9.66 14.46 -11.47
N SER A 305 -9.00 13.32 -11.65
CA SER A 305 -7.64 13.03 -11.21
C SER A 305 -6.71 12.98 -12.41
N LEU A 306 -5.56 13.62 -12.31
CA LEU A 306 -4.47 13.59 -13.27
C LEU A 306 -3.28 12.94 -12.59
N LEU A 307 -2.79 11.84 -13.14
CA LEU A 307 -1.63 11.12 -12.63
C LEU A 307 -0.50 11.21 -13.65
N PHE A 308 0.69 11.59 -13.19
CA PHE A 308 1.92 11.63 -13.97
C PHE A 308 3.03 10.94 -13.19
N ASN A 309 3.56 9.85 -13.73
CA ASN A 309 4.78 9.23 -13.28
C ASN A 309 5.96 9.77 -14.09
N PHE A 310 7.14 9.79 -13.48
CA PHE A 310 8.34 10.22 -14.18
C PHE A 310 9.58 9.44 -13.81
#